data_AF-A0A1E5Q5M3-F1
#
_entry.id   AF-A0A1E5Q5M3-F1
#
_cell.length_a   1.000
_cell.length_b   1.000
_cell.length_c   1.000
_cell.angle_alpha   90.00
_cell.angle_beta   90.00
_cell.angle_gamma   90.00
#
_symmetry.space_group_name_H-M   'P 1'
#
loop_
_entity.id
_entity.type
_entity.pdbx_description
1 polymer ?
#
loop_
_entity_poly.entity_id
_entity_poly.type
_entity_poly.pdbx_seq_one_letter_code
_entity_poly.pdbx_strand_id
1 'polypeptide(L)' 'MMSNEHKFLITYGLHNFVTHALSNGLHTFTIRGVENQKMVHHAQSLISENYGKVASIQVS' A
#
# COMPACT_ATOMS: atom_id res chain seq x y z
N MET A 1 17.92 -2.17 7.81
CA MET A 1 17.10 -0.99 8.12
C MET A 1 15.73 -1.18 7.49
N MET A 2 14.63 -1.00 8.23
CA MET A 2 13.28 -0.99 7.64
C MET A 2 13.06 0.28 6.81
N SER A 3 12.47 0.15 5.62
CA SER A 3 12.07 1.30 4.81
C SER A 3 10.91 2.05 5.44
N ASN A 4 10.72 3.31 5.07
CA ASN A 4 9.61 4.13 5.56
C ASN A 4 8.26 3.56 5.12
N GLU A 5 8.21 2.94 3.94
CA GLU A 5 7.04 2.27 3.40
C GLU A 5 6.72 1.02 4.20
N HIS A 6 7.72 0.24 4.60
CA HIS A 6 7.48 -0.93 5.46
C HIS A 6 6.97 -0.50 6.84
N LYS A 7 7.49 0.60 7.39
CA LYS A 7 6.96 1.20 8.63
C LYS A 7 5.52 1.66 8.46
N PHE A 8 5.20 2.35 7.36
CA PHE A 8 3.83 2.75 7.02
C PHE A 8 2.87 1.54 7.00
N LEU A 9 3.25 0.48 6.30
CA LEU A 9 2.44 -0.74 6.22
C LEU A 9 2.23 -1.39 7.58
N ILE A 10 3.20 -1.33 8.49
CA ILE A 10 3.05 -1.82 9.86
C ILE A 10 2.14 -0.90 10.68
N THR A 11 2.39 0.41 10.67
CA THR A 11 1.63 1.42 11.43
C THR A 11 0.14 1.39 11.14
N TYR A 12 -0.23 1.16 9.88
CA TYR A 12 -1.63 1.09 9.46
C TYR A 12 -2.17 -0.35 9.35
N GLY A 13 -1.41 -1.36 9.79
CA GLY A 13 -1.86 -2.76 9.78
C GLY A 13 -2.04 -3.37 8.38
N LEU A 14 -1.45 -2.76 7.35
CA LEU A 14 -1.55 -3.18 5.95
C LEU A 14 -0.56 -4.28 5.56
N HIS A 15 0.54 -4.43 6.31
CA HIS A 15 1.66 -5.34 5.98
C HIS A 15 1.29 -6.82 5.76
N ASN A 16 0.12 -7.25 6.26
CA ASN A 16 -0.37 -8.62 6.07
C ASN A 16 -0.88 -8.90 4.65
N PHE A 17 -1.39 -7.86 3.98
CA PHE A 17 -2.09 -8.01 2.69
C PHE A 17 -1.72 -6.95 1.66
N VAL A 18 -0.82 -6.01 2.00
CA VAL A 18 -0.28 -5.02 1.08
C VAL A 18 1.23 -5.17 1.01
N THR A 19 1.76 -5.22 -0.22
CA THR A 19 3.19 -5.18 -0.49
C THR A 19 3.58 -3.90 -1.19
N HIS A 20 4.77 -3.39 -0.90
CA HIS A 20 5.34 -2.21 -1.55
C HIS A 20 6.52 -2.61 -2.43
N ALA A 21 6.61 -2.00 -3.60
CA ALA A 21 7.77 -2.02 -4.48
C ALA A 21 8.08 -0.60 -4.98
N LEU A 22 9.37 -0.27 -5.11
CA LEU A 22 9.83 0.97 -5.71
C LEU A 22 10.61 0.62 -6.98
N SER A 23 10.16 1.11 -8.13
CA SER A 23 10.82 0.90 -9.41
C SER A 23 10.88 2.22 -10.18
N ASN A 24 12.08 2.65 -10.60
CA ASN A 24 12.30 3.90 -11.33
C ASN A 24 11.64 5.14 -10.67
N GLY A 25 11.62 5.21 -9.34
CA GLY A 25 10.99 6.29 -8.58
C GLY A 25 9.46 6.20 -8.44
N LEU A 26 8.82 5.19 -9.03
CA LEU A 26 7.39 4.93 -8.90
C LEU A 26 7.12 3.97 -7.72
N HIS A 27 6.35 4.45 -6.75
CA HIS A 27 5.88 3.61 -5.64
C HIS A 27 4.69 2.78 -6.11
N THR A 28 4.82 1.46 -6.07
CA THR A 28 3.74 0.53 -6.38
C THR A 28 3.32 -0.19 -5.11
N PHE A 29 2.03 -0.11 -4.80
CA PHE A 29 1.41 -0.84 -3.70
C PHE A 29 0.46 -1.88 -4.26
N THR A 30 0.70 -3.14 -3.94
CA THR A 30 -0.15 -4.26 -4.37
C THR A 30 -0.94 -4.75 -3.18
N ILE A 31 -2.27 -4.66 -3.27
CA ILE A 31 -3.24 -5.11 -2.28
C ILE A 31 -3.72 -6.50 -2.72
N ARG A 32 -3.60 -7.50 -1.84
CA ARG A 32 -4.16 -8.83 -2.07
C ARG A 32 -5.68 -8.75 -2.03
N GLY A 33 -6.35 -9.07 -3.13
CA GLY A 33 -7.80 -8.96 -3.33
C GLY A 33 -8.64 -10.00 -2.60
N VAL A 34 -8.00 -10.91 -1.84
CA VAL A 34 -8.69 -11.89 -0.99
C VAL A 34 -9.28 -11.25 0.29
N GLU A 35 -8.89 -10.01 0.59
CA GLU A 35 -9.41 -9.25 1.73
C GLU A 35 -10.80 -8.66 1.46
N ASN A 36 -11.52 -8.34 2.53
CA ASN A 36 -12.83 -7.68 2.42
C ASN A 36 -12.71 -6.36 1.63
N GLN A 37 -13.67 -6.07 0.75
CA GLN A 37 -13.72 -4.81 0.00
C GLN A 37 -13.59 -3.56 0.88
N LYS A 38 -14.07 -3.58 2.13
CA LYS A 38 -13.86 -2.48 3.07
C LYS A 38 -12.38 -2.26 3.41
N MET A 39 -11.62 -3.34 3.58
CA MET A 39 -10.17 -3.29 3.83
C MET A 39 -9.41 -2.81 2.59
N VAL A 40 -9.82 -3.27 1.40
CA VAL A 40 -9.24 -2.82 0.14
C VAL A 40 -9.44 -1.31 -0.04
N HIS A 41 -10.66 -0.80 0.14
CA HIS A 41 -10.95 0.64 0.07
C HIS A 41 -10.21 1.44 1.15
N HIS A 42 -10.10 0.89 2.37
CA HIS A 42 -9.37 1.54 3.45
C HIS A 42 -7.87 1.68 3.12
N ALA A 43 -7.25 0.61 2.62
CA ALA A 43 -5.86 0.64 2.18
C ALA A 43 -5.65 1.63 1.02
N GLN A 44 -6.57 1.66 0.05
CA GLN A 44 -6.53 2.63 -1.06
C GLN A 44 -6.56 4.08 -0.57
N SER A 45 -7.43 4.41 0.39
CA SER A 45 -7.51 5.76 0.97
C SER A 45 -6.20 6.15 1.63
N LEU A 46 -5.68 5.28 2.51
CA LEU A 46 -4.44 5.54 3.26
C LEU A 46 -3.23 5.73 2.33
N ILE A 47 -3.08 4.88 1.32
CA ILE A 47 -1.98 4.99 0.35
C ILE A 47 -2.11 6.28 -0.45
N SER A 48 -3.32 6.62 -0.90
CA SER A 48 -3.57 7.85 -1.68
C SER A 48 -3.34 9.12 -0.85
N GLU A 49 -3.71 9.12 0.43
CA GLU A 49 -3.50 10.26 1.33
C GLU A 49 -2.02 10.49 1.63
N ASN A 50 -1.23 9.42 1.84
CA ASN A 50 0.19 9.56 2.21
C ASN A 50 1.14 9.69 1.02
N TYR A 51 0.88 9.01 -0.10
CA TYR A 51 1.78 8.96 -1.25
C TYR A 51 1.24 9.73 -2.46
N GLY A 52 -0.01 10.19 -2.44
CA GLY A 52 -0.59 11.00 -3.49
C GLY A 52 -0.67 10.31 -4.85
N LYS A 53 -0.73 11.13 -5.92
CA LYS A 53 -0.89 10.66 -7.31
C LYS A 53 0.31 9.90 -7.89
N VAL A 54 1.44 9.86 -7.18
CA VAL A 54 2.64 9.15 -7.62
C VAL A 54 2.65 7.68 -7.16
N ALA A 55 1.66 7.26 -6.36
CA ALA A 55 1.47 5.87 -6.01
C ALA A 55 0.63 5.14 -7.07
N SER A 56 1.17 4.06 -7.61
CA SER A 56 0.38 3.07 -8.35
C SER A 56 -0.21 2.08 -7.35
N ILE A 57 -1.54 1.96 -7.34
CA ILE A 57 -2.24 0.99 -6.49
C ILE A 57 -2.81 -0.11 -7.38
N GLN A 58 -2.45 -1.35 -7.08
CA GLN A 58 -2.90 -2.54 -7.80
C GLN A 58 -3.65 -3.46 -6.84
N VAL A 59 -4.73 -4.07 -7.31
CA VAL A 59 -5.45 -5.12 -6.57
C VAL A 59 -5.29 -6.41 -7.36
N SER A 60 -4.76 -7.45 -6.73
CA SER A 60 -4.44 -8.76 -7.33
C SER A 60 -5.23 -9.90 -6.73
#